data_AF-A0A6L4Z2A4-F1
#
_entry.id   AF-A0A6L4Z2A4-F1
#
_cell.length_a   1.000
_cell.length_b   1.000
_cell.length_c   1.000
_cell.angle_alpha   90.00
_cell.angle_beta   90.00
_cell.angle_gamma   90.00
#
_symmetry.space_group_name_H-M   'P 1'
#
loop_
_entity.id
_entity.type
_entity.pdbx_description
1 polymer ?
#
loop_
_entity_poly.entity_id
_entity_poly.type
_entity_poly.pdbx_seq_one_letter_code
_entity_poly.pdbx_strand_id
1 'polypeptide(L)'
;MLRNCFQLFFSRKILLITLILGIFGVEALYSRQIAFSANQDLVGRVTLVRQVSPELSLASFVAPMAKEKRINLTLMLNLSDRAKLDTFIEELHDEKSLQYRQWITPQEFGRRFGVEQNQYQAMVDWLKSEGFEVTHTWPNRLAIDFNG
;
A
#
# COMPACT_ATOMS: atom_id res chain seq x y z
N MET A 1 -59.00 -9.48 -41.09
CA MET A 1 -58.46 -8.36 -40.27
C MET A 1 -57.89 -8.82 -38.91
N LEU A 2 -57.18 -9.96 -38.81
CA LEU A 2 -56.68 -10.48 -37.51
C LEU A 2 -55.15 -10.78 -37.49
N ARG A 3 -54.44 -10.54 -38.60
CA ARG A 3 -52.99 -10.82 -38.71
C ARG A 3 -52.08 -9.74 -38.12
N ASN A 4 -52.60 -8.55 -37.84
CA ASN A 4 -51.81 -7.39 -37.37
C ASN A 4 -51.78 -7.21 -35.84
N CYS A 5 -52.62 -7.90 -35.07
CA CYS A 5 -52.68 -7.76 -33.61
C CYS A 5 -51.66 -8.68 -32.88
N PHE A 6 -51.30 -9.81 -33.50
CA PHE A 6 -50.32 -10.77 -32.94
C PHE A 6 -48.87 -10.27 -33.04
N GLN A 7 -48.53 -9.53 -34.11
CA GLN A 7 -47.20 -8.96 -34.33
C GLN A 7 -46.83 -7.87 -33.30
N LEU A 8 -47.81 -7.08 -32.85
CA LEU A 8 -47.59 -6.04 -31.83
C LEU A 8 -47.32 -6.61 -30.42
N PHE A 9 -47.93 -7.76 -30.08
CA PHE A 9 -47.70 -8.41 -28.80
C PHE A 9 -46.30 -9.05 -28.72
N PHE A 10 -45.81 -9.59 -29.83
CA PHE A 10 -44.49 -10.19 -29.91
C PHE A 10 -43.38 -9.11 -29.82
N SER A 11 -43.55 -7.99 -30.52
CA SER A 11 -42.59 -6.88 -30.52
C SER A 11 -42.42 -6.23 -29.13
N ARG A 12 -43.49 -6.13 -28.32
CA ARG A 12 -43.43 -5.60 -26.95
C ARG A 12 -42.73 -6.54 -25.96
N LYS A 13 -42.80 -7.85 -26.17
CA LYS A 13 -42.12 -8.84 -25.31
C LYS A 13 -40.62 -8.93 -25.59
N ILE A 14 -40.20 -8.83 -26.87
CA ILE A 14 -38.77 -8.78 -27.22
C ILE A 14 -38.09 -7.50 -26.74
N LEU A 15 -38.77 -6.35 -26.81
CA LEU A 15 -38.20 -5.06 -26.39
C LEU A 15 -38.02 -4.94 -24.86
N LEU A 16 -38.81 -5.67 -24.06
CA LEU A 16 -38.63 -5.76 -22.61
C LEU A 16 -37.45 -6.67 -22.21
N ILE A 17 -37.22 -7.76 -22.95
CA ILE A 17 -36.09 -8.68 -22.69
C ILE A 17 -34.75 -8.00 -22.98
N THR A 18 -34.67 -7.17 -24.04
CA THR A 18 -33.46 -6.39 -24.35
C THR A 18 -33.16 -5.30 -23.33
N LEU A 19 -34.20 -4.70 -22.72
CA LEU A 19 -34.03 -3.68 -21.68
C LEU A 19 -33.42 -4.28 -20.40
N ILE A 20 -33.82 -5.50 -20.02
CA ILE A 20 -33.31 -6.19 -18.83
C ILE A 20 -31.87 -6.70 -19.05
N LEU A 21 -31.55 -7.20 -20.24
CA LEU A 21 -30.19 -7.60 -20.62
C LEU A 21 -29.20 -6.41 -20.68
N GLY A 22 -29.67 -5.23 -21.09
CA GLY A 22 -28.87 -4.01 -21.10
C GLY A 22 -28.50 -3.51 -19.69
N ILE A 23 -29.37 -3.71 -18.70
CA ILE A 23 -29.10 -3.33 -17.30
C ILE A 23 -28.05 -4.24 -16.67
N PHE A 24 -28.08 -5.55 -16.94
CA PHE A 24 -27.05 -6.49 -16.46
C PHE A 24 -25.66 -6.28 -17.10
N GLY A 25 -25.59 -5.78 -18.33
CA GLY A 25 -24.31 -5.53 -19.01
C GLY A 25 -23.55 -4.31 -18.48
N VAL A 26 -24.26 -3.33 -17.92
CA VAL A 26 -23.67 -2.08 -17.41
C VAL A 26 -23.05 -2.27 -16.02
N GLU A 27 -23.64 -3.10 -15.16
CA GLU A 27 -23.08 -3.43 -13.83
C GLU A 27 -21.72 -4.16 -13.94
N ALA A 28 -21.53 -4.96 -14.99
CA ALA A 28 -20.27 -5.66 -15.26
C ALA A 28 -19.13 -4.73 -15.70
N LEU A 29 -19.43 -3.49 -16.11
CA LEU A 29 -18.44 -2.48 -16.50
C LEU A 29 -18.05 -1.53 -15.35
N TYR A 30 -18.90 -1.39 -14.33
CA TYR A 30 -18.57 -0.58 -13.15
C TYR A 30 -17.80 -1.37 -12.08
N SER A 31 -17.89 -2.70 -12.05
CA SER A 31 -17.12 -3.51 -11.10
C SER A 31 -15.76 -3.94 -11.65
N ARG A 32 -14.94 -3.00 -12.13
CA ARG A 32 -13.48 -3.17 -12.06
C ARG A 32 -13.01 -2.69 -10.68
N GLN A 33 -13.41 -3.42 -9.65
CA GLN A 33 -12.66 -3.38 -8.41
C GLN A 33 -11.29 -3.97 -8.71
N ILE A 34 -10.27 -3.11 -8.69
CA ILE A 34 -8.91 -3.55 -8.45
C ILE A 34 -8.94 -4.07 -7.01
N ALA A 35 -9.27 -5.34 -6.85
CA ALA A 35 -8.88 -6.06 -5.66
C ALA A 35 -7.34 -6.05 -5.70
N PHE A 36 -6.74 -5.08 -5.01
CA PHE A 36 -5.40 -5.27 -4.50
C PHE A 36 -5.50 -6.57 -3.73
N SER A 37 -4.97 -7.64 -4.32
CA SER A 37 -4.72 -8.87 -3.60
C SER A 37 -3.59 -8.53 -2.62
N ALA A 38 -3.94 -7.78 -1.57
CA ALA A 38 -3.24 -7.87 -0.32
C ALA A 38 -3.24 -9.36 -0.04
N ASN A 39 -2.04 -9.96 0.03
CA ASN A 39 -1.87 -11.33 0.46
C ASN A 39 -2.80 -11.59 1.65
N GLN A 40 -3.95 -12.22 1.39
CA GLN A 40 -4.99 -12.45 2.38
C GLN A 40 -4.62 -13.62 3.30
N ASP A 41 -3.36 -14.06 3.22
CA ASP A 41 -2.77 -15.18 3.93
C ASP A 41 -1.75 -14.78 5.00
N LEU A 42 -1.66 -13.50 5.40
CA LEU A 42 -0.94 -13.11 6.62
C LEU A 42 -1.91 -12.94 7.80
N VAL A 43 -2.77 -13.94 8.02
CA VAL A 43 -3.56 -14.08 9.26
C VAL A 43 -2.68 -14.52 10.45
N GLY A 44 -1.36 -14.65 10.25
CA GLY A 44 -0.38 -14.96 11.27
C GLY A 44 0.49 -13.75 11.64
N ARG A 45 0.76 -13.57 12.94
CA ARG A 45 1.81 -12.66 13.40
C ARG A 45 3.15 -13.09 12.77
N VAL A 46 3.82 -12.18 12.09
CA VAL A 46 5.17 -12.40 11.56
C VAL A 46 6.18 -11.91 12.60
N THR A 47 7.10 -12.78 13.00
CA THR A 47 8.20 -12.38 13.89
C THR A 47 9.23 -11.58 13.10
N LEU A 48 9.45 -10.33 13.50
CA LEU A 48 10.59 -9.56 13.03
C LEU A 48 11.86 -10.07 13.71
N VAL A 49 12.65 -10.85 12.98
CA VAL A 49 13.87 -11.46 13.49
C VAL A 49 14.92 -10.36 13.74
N ARG A 50 15.70 -10.48 14.83
CA ARG A 50 16.77 -9.53 15.25
C ARG A 50 16.33 -8.15 15.79
N GLN A 51 15.08 -7.99 16.22
CA GLN A 51 14.62 -6.74 16.86
C GLN A 51 14.92 -6.65 18.37
N VAL A 52 15.50 -7.69 18.96
CA VAL A 52 15.83 -7.76 20.39
C VAL A 52 17.35 -7.81 20.54
N SER A 53 17.90 -6.84 21.27
CA SER A 53 19.33 -6.77 21.58
C SER A 53 19.77 -7.99 22.40
N PRO A 54 20.89 -8.66 22.09
CA PRO A 54 21.40 -9.79 22.90
C PRO A 54 21.58 -9.44 24.38
N GLU A 55 21.88 -8.19 24.68
CA GLU A 55 22.11 -7.63 26.03
C GLU A 55 20.86 -7.67 26.91
N LEU A 56 19.65 -7.79 26.33
CA LEU A 56 18.42 -8.00 27.09
C LEU A 56 18.43 -9.31 27.87
N SER A 57 19.24 -10.30 27.47
CA SER A 57 19.44 -11.54 28.24
C SER A 57 20.14 -11.32 29.58
N LEU A 58 20.89 -10.22 29.72
CA LEU A 58 21.58 -9.82 30.94
C LEU A 58 20.78 -8.81 31.76
N ALA A 59 19.68 -8.28 31.21
CA ALA A 59 18.87 -7.28 31.88
C ALA A 59 18.02 -7.92 32.99
N SER A 60 17.92 -7.23 34.12
CA SER A 60 16.95 -7.59 35.17
C SER A 60 15.64 -6.84 34.93
N PHE A 61 14.53 -7.58 34.96
CA PHE A 61 13.20 -6.97 34.92
C PHE A 61 12.99 -6.13 36.19
N VAL A 62 12.66 -4.85 36.02
CA VAL A 62 12.44 -3.92 37.15
C VAL A 62 10.95 -3.86 37.51
N ALA A 63 10.11 -3.44 36.57
CA ALA A 63 8.67 -3.29 36.74
C ALA A 63 7.99 -3.12 35.37
N PRO A 64 6.68 -3.42 35.24
CA PRO A 64 5.94 -3.08 34.03
C PRO A 64 5.84 -1.56 33.88
N MET A 65 5.81 -1.08 32.63
CA MET A 65 5.57 0.33 32.33
C MET A 65 4.13 0.70 32.67
N ALA A 66 3.90 1.91 33.19
CA ALA A 66 2.56 2.47 33.40
C ALA A 66 1.79 2.51 32.08
N LYS A 67 0.50 2.16 32.10
CA LYS A 67 -0.33 2.04 30.88
C LYS A 67 -0.53 3.37 30.15
N GLU A 68 -0.39 4.46 30.87
CA GLU A 68 -0.58 5.82 30.36
C GLU A 68 0.69 6.39 29.71
N LYS A 69 1.83 5.70 29.85
CA LYS A 69 3.10 6.16 29.31
C LYS A 69 3.19 5.80 27.83
N ARG A 70 3.24 6.85 27.01
CA ARG A 70 3.46 6.72 25.56
C ARG A 70 4.92 6.44 25.23
N ILE A 71 5.13 5.62 24.23
CA ILE A 71 6.43 5.29 23.65
C ILE A 71 6.45 5.82 22.21
N ASN A 72 7.51 6.56 21.85
CA ASN A 72 7.77 6.91 20.47
C ASN A 72 8.53 5.78 19.79
N LEU A 73 8.03 5.35 18.64
CA LEU A 73 8.54 4.24 17.87
C LEU A 73 8.76 4.69 16.42
N THR A 74 9.74 4.08 15.77
CA THR A 74 10.03 4.28 14.35
C THR A 74 9.96 2.93 13.64
N LEU A 75 9.08 2.82 12.65
CA LEU A 75 9.04 1.68 11.75
C LEU A 75 9.98 1.94 10.57
N MET A 76 11.12 1.25 10.55
CA MET A 76 12.06 1.30 9.43
C MET A 76 11.62 0.34 8.32
N LEU A 77 11.62 0.84 7.08
CA LEU A 77 11.17 0.11 5.90
C LEU A 77 12.37 -0.27 5.03
N ASN A 78 12.27 -1.43 4.38
CA ASN A 78 13.29 -1.87 3.44
C ASN A 78 13.22 -1.08 2.13
N LEU A 79 14.39 -0.88 1.52
CA LEU A 79 14.51 -0.38 0.16
C LEU A 79 13.84 -1.36 -0.81
N SER A 80 13.16 -0.82 -1.81
CA SER A 80 12.50 -1.63 -2.85
C SER A 80 13.51 -2.32 -3.77
N ASP A 81 14.63 -1.64 -4.08
CA ASP A 81 15.67 -2.14 -4.98
C ASP A 81 17.05 -1.60 -4.58
N ARG A 82 17.82 -2.44 -3.88
CA ARG A 82 19.18 -2.07 -3.42
C ARG A 82 20.17 -2.01 -4.58
N ALA A 83 20.10 -2.95 -5.54
CA ALA A 83 21.04 -3.01 -6.65
C ALA A 83 20.95 -1.75 -7.52
N LYS A 84 19.72 -1.30 -7.81
CA LYS A 84 19.50 -0.06 -8.57
C LYS A 84 20.00 1.18 -7.83
N LEU A 85 19.90 1.21 -6.49
CA LEU A 85 20.46 2.32 -5.70
C LEU A 85 21.99 2.33 -5.78
N ASP A 86 22.62 1.16 -5.65
CA ASP A 86 24.08 1.03 -5.73
C ASP A 86 24.60 1.50 -7.11
N THR A 87 23.96 1.08 -8.21
CA THR A 87 24.27 1.57 -9.56
C THR A 87 24.10 3.09 -9.67
N PHE A 88 23.01 3.64 -9.15
CA PHE A 88 22.80 5.10 -9.19
C PHE A 88 23.87 5.86 -8.41
N ILE A 89 24.34 5.32 -7.28
CA ILE A 89 25.43 5.91 -6.51
C ILE A 89 26.74 5.90 -7.31
N GLU A 90 27.05 4.81 -8.02
CA GLU A 90 28.22 4.74 -8.92
C GLU A 90 28.12 5.80 -10.03
N GLU A 91 26.96 5.90 -10.68
CA GLU A 91 26.68 6.87 -11.73
C GLU A 91 26.77 8.34 -11.25
N LEU A 92 26.50 8.63 -9.98
CA LEU A 92 26.64 9.97 -9.41
C LEU A 92 28.12 10.43 -9.31
N HIS A 93 29.05 9.46 -9.23
CA HIS A 93 30.48 9.71 -9.04
C HIS A 93 31.32 9.54 -10.31
N ASP A 94 30.79 8.88 -11.35
CA ASP A 94 31.47 8.74 -12.65
C ASP A 94 31.32 10.02 -13.48
N GLU A 95 32.44 10.66 -13.82
CA GLU A 95 32.49 11.88 -14.65
C GLU A 95 31.93 11.67 -16.07
N LYS A 96 31.89 10.43 -16.56
CA LYS A 96 31.35 10.08 -17.89
C LYS A 96 29.84 9.82 -17.85
N SER A 97 29.26 9.70 -16.66
CA SER A 97 27.84 9.46 -16.48
C SER A 97 27.03 10.73 -16.72
N LEU A 98 25.86 10.58 -17.36
CA LEU A 98 24.88 11.67 -17.46
C LEU A 98 24.32 12.07 -16.08
N GLN A 99 24.45 11.19 -15.08
CA GLN A 99 24.02 11.45 -13.71
C GLN A 99 25.13 12.05 -12.85
N TYR A 100 26.31 12.35 -13.38
CA TYR A 100 27.41 12.90 -12.58
C TYR A 100 26.99 14.13 -11.79
N ARG A 101 27.16 14.09 -10.46
CA ARG A 101 26.75 15.14 -9.51
C ARG A 101 25.28 15.57 -9.61
N GLN A 102 24.40 14.76 -10.20
CA GLN A 102 22.95 15.01 -10.28
C GLN A 102 22.25 14.51 -9.02
N TRP A 103 22.49 15.19 -7.90
CA TRP A 103 21.86 14.86 -6.62
C TRP A 103 20.34 15.01 -6.67
N ILE A 104 19.63 14.13 -5.98
CA ILE A 104 18.16 14.09 -5.95
C ILE A 104 17.61 14.53 -4.59
N THR A 105 16.38 15.02 -4.59
CA THR A 105 15.67 15.37 -3.36
C THR A 105 15.19 14.10 -2.62
N PRO A 106 14.88 14.20 -1.31
CA PRO A 106 14.30 13.07 -0.58
C PRO A 106 13.00 12.53 -1.20
N GLN A 107 12.16 13.40 -1.76
CA GLN A 107 10.91 13.00 -2.44
C GLN A 107 11.21 12.16 -3.69
N GLU A 108 12.19 12.60 -4.48
CA GLU A 108 12.63 11.88 -5.67
C GLU A 108 13.32 10.56 -5.32
N PHE A 109 14.09 10.55 -4.23
CA PHE A 109 14.63 9.30 -3.67
C PHE A 109 13.51 8.33 -3.32
N GLY A 110 12.49 8.80 -2.58
CA GLY A 110 11.34 7.98 -2.21
C GLY A 110 10.65 7.39 -3.44
N ARG A 111 10.45 8.22 -4.47
CA ARG A 111 9.88 7.80 -5.77
C ARG A 111 10.68 6.70 -6.46
N ARG A 112 12.01 6.74 -6.40
CA ARG A 112 12.90 5.84 -7.15
C ARG A 112 13.31 4.58 -6.39
N PHE A 113 13.46 4.67 -5.08
CA PHE A 113 14.10 3.65 -4.23
C PHE A 113 13.33 3.32 -2.94
N GLY A 114 12.42 4.20 -2.51
CA GLY A 114 11.56 3.97 -1.34
C GLY A 114 10.44 2.96 -1.63
N VAL A 115 9.63 2.68 -0.60
CA VAL A 115 8.44 1.84 -0.73
C VAL A 115 7.44 2.50 -1.70
N GLU A 116 6.67 1.68 -2.42
CA GLU A 116 5.59 2.18 -3.29
C GLU A 116 4.58 3.03 -2.51
N GLN A 117 4.06 4.09 -3.13
CA GLN A 117 3.28 5.11 -2.42
C GLN A 117 2.00 4.52 -1.81
N ASN A 118 1.34 3.62 -2.52
CA ASN A 118 0.12 2.95 -2.06
C ASN A 118 0.39 2.01 -0.88
N GLN A 119 1.49 1.27 -0.90
CA GLN A 119 1.89 0.36 0.17
C GLN A 119 2.31 1.15 1.42
N TYR A 120 3.06 2.23 1.23
CA TYR A 120 3.44 3.13 2.32
C TYR A 120 2.19 3.73 3.01
N GLN A 121 1.20 4.18 2.22
CA GLN A 121 -0.05 4.70 2.78
C GLN A 121 -0.86 3.61 3.50
N ALA A 122 -0.91 2.39 2.96
CA ALA A 122 -1.58 1.27 3.63
C ALA A 122 -0.96 0.95 5.00
N MET A 123 0.36 1.07 5.15
CA MET A 123 1.04 0.90 6.45
C MET A 123 0.68 2.03 7.43
N VAL A 124 0.64 3.27 6.96
CA VAL A 124 0.20 4.44 7.76
C VAL A 124 -1.23 4.25 8.25
N ASP A 125 -2.13 3.80 7.37
CA ASP A 125 -3.54 3.59 7.70
C ASP A 125 -3.71 2.42 8.67
N TRP A 126 -2.93 1.35 8.50
CA TRP A 126 -2.90 0.22 9.44
C TRP A 126 -2.45 0.66 10.85
N LEU A 127 -1.34 1.42 10.97
CA LEU A 127 -0.89 1.94 12.27
C LEU A 127 -1.97 2.74 12.99
N LYS A 128 -2.70 3.59 12.26
CA LYS A 128 -3.83 4.34 12.81
C LYS A 128 -4.99 3.44 13.24
N SER A 129 -5.29 2.39 12.47
CA SER A 129 -6.35 1.43 12.80
C SER A 129 -6.05 0.61 14.07
N GLU A 130 -4.77 0.40 14.38
CA GLU A 130 -4.30 -0.27 15.61
C GLU A 130 -4.26 0.68 16.82
N GLY A 131 -4.64 1.95 16.65
CA GLY A 131 -4.71 2.94 17.73
C GLY A 131 -3.43 3.74 17.97
N PHE A 132 -2.42 3.60 17.10
CA PHE A 132 -1.21 4.43 17.15
C PHE A 132 -1.46 5.81 16.51
N GLU A 133 -0.78 6.83 17.05
CA GLU A 133 -0.73 8.16 16.44
C GLU A 133 0.50 8.27 15.55
N VAL A 134 0.31 8.42 14.24
CA VAL A 134 1.44 8.66 13.31
C VAL A 134 1.92 10.09 13.50
N THR A 135 3.13 10.26 14.03
CA THR A 135 3.72 11.56 14.38
C THR A 135 4.50 12.17 13.22
N HIS A 136 5.12 11.34 12.36
CA HIS A 136 5.84 11.83 11.19
C HIS A 136 5.88 10.81 10.05
N THR A 137 5.80 11.31 8.82
CA THR A 137 6.00 10.54 7.59
C THR A 137 7.12 11.13 6.77
N TRP A 138 8.05 10.30 6.32
CA TRP A 138 9.26 10.78 5.63
C TRP A 138 9.09 10.75 4.11
N PRO A 139 9.53 11.80 3.37
CA PRO A 139 9.38 11.87 1.92
C PRO A 139 10.20 10.81 1.16
N ASN A 140 11.26 10.27 1.78
CA ASN A 140 12.05 9.17 1.23
C ASN A 140 11.34 7.80 1.33
N ARG A 141 10.21 7.74 2.06
CA ARG A 141 9.39 6.53 2.29
C ARG A 141 10.19 5.33 2.81
N LEU A 142 11.10 5.61 3.75
CA LEU A 142 11.91 4.58 4.43
C LEU A 142 11.64 4.48 5.93
N ALA A 143 10.85 5.38 6.50
CA ALA A 143 10.51 5.35 7.91
C ALA A 143 9.11 5.93 8.15
N ILE A 144 8.45 5.46 9.20
CA ILE A 144 7.22 6.04 9.75
C ILE A 144 7.43 6.18 11.26
N ASP A 145 7.28 7.39 11.79
CA ASP A 145 7.34 7.63 13.23
C ASP A 145 5.92 7.68 13.79
N PHE A 146 5.72 7.03 14.93
CA PHE A 146 4.43 6.94 15.59
C PHE A 146 4.57 6.83 17.11
N ASN A 147 3.50 7.17 17.82
CA ASN A 147 3.39 7.00 19.27
C ASN A 147 2.25 6.04 19.63
N GLY A 148 2.38 5.41 20.79
CA GLY A 148 1.38 4.49 21.36
C GLY A 148 1.57 4.31 22.85
#